data_AF-A0A9Q5CV92-F1
#
_entry.id   AF-A0A9Q5CV92-F1
#
_cell.length_a   1.000
_cell.length_b   1.000
_cell.length_c   1.000
_cell.angle_alpha   90.00
_cell.angle_beta   90.00
_cell.angle_gamma   90.00
#
_symmetry.space_group_name_H-M   'P 1'
#
loop_
_entity.id
_entity.type
_entity.pdbx_description
1 polymer ?
#
loop_
_entity_poly.entity_id
_entity_poly.type
_entity_poly.pdbx_seq_one_letter_code
_entity_poly.pdbx_strand_id
1 'polypeptide(L)'
;MFLFGGNKLKVRSEEDEDGVKTFVEYYGMKKSDEFKVKVLNEMIGENLCLIVLDSRMLYFGNQVEHEVPVEEIVENLGISRIAYKKFEIKKVPEVSIFGMSIKKGTKKIDRDYVIGFVVNKYNFKRIEEYVNRMNLYYFIDNAGLGEEDLLQKLSENYEEIDEMSKEFYCEIFNNNYISQLVISSENENAMAIKETVGRCHSELK
;
A
#
# COMPACT_ATOMS: atom_id res chain seq x y z
N MET A 1 13.29 -21.73 -31.35
CA MET A 1 12.87 -20.33 -31.56
C MET A 1 11.73 -20.06 -30.58
N PHE A 2 12.04 -19.57 -29.37
CA PHE A 2 11.05 -19.36 -28.31
C PHE A 2 10.59 -17.90 -28.32
N LEU A 3 9.42 -17.66 -28.90
CA LEU A 3 8.67 -16.40 -28.82
C LEU A 3 7.83 -16.43 -27.53
N PHE A 4 8.39 -15.96 -26.41
CA PHE A 4 7.59 -15.55 -25.25
C PHE A 4 7.89 -14.07 -24.99
N GLY A 5 7.01 -13.21 -25.50
CA GLY A 5 7.09 -11.77 -25.30
C GLY A 5 7.06 -11.43 -23.82
N GLY A 6 8.06 -10.66 -23.36
CA GLY A 6 8.14 -10.23 -21.98
C GLY A 6 6.88 -9.47 -21.57
N ASN A 7 6.25 -9.89 -20.48
CA ASN A 7 5.11 -9.15 -19.94
C ASN A 7 5.58 -7.75 -19.54
N LYS A 8 4.88 -6.76 -20.09
CA LYS A 8 5.17 -5.33 -20.04
C LYS A 8 4.32 -4.69 -18.95
N LEU A 9 4.76 -3.55 -18.45
CA LEU A 9 3.92 -2.63 -17.68
C LEU A 9 2.57 -2.43 -18.38
N LYS A 10 1.48 -2.67 -17.66
CA LYS A 10 0.11 -2.41 -18.11
C LYS A 10 -0.57 -1.45 -17.15
N VAL A 11 -1.11 -0.37 -17.70
CA VAL A 11 -1.80 0.67 -16.93
C VAL A 11 -3.22 0.78 -17.48
N ARG A 12 -4.23 0.60 -16.63
CA ARG A 12 -5.65 0.81 -16.95
C ARG A 12 -6.28 1.70 -15.90
N SER A 13 -7.31 2.44 -16.26
CA SER A 13 -8.09 3.22 -15.30
C SER A 13 -9.58 2.93 -15.47
N GLU A 14 -10.29 2.90 -14.36
CA GLU A 14 -11.75 2.77 -14.27
C GLU A 14 -12.25 3.99 -13.49
N GLU A 15 -13.32 4.62 -13.98
CA GLU A 15 -13.94 5.82 -13.38
C GLU A 15 -15.32 5.45 -12.87
N ASP A 16 -15.62 5.83 -11.63
CA ASP A 16 -16.92 5.68 -10.97
C ASP A 16 -17.33 7.01 -10.30
N GLU A 17 -18.45 7.02 -9.57
CA GLU A 17 -18.94 8.23 -8.88
C GLU A 17 -18.00 8.70 -7.77
N ASP A 18 -17.14 7.82 -7.25
CA ASP A 18 -16.22 8.09 -6.15
C ASP A 18 -14.83 8.56 -6.64
N GLY A 19 -14.52 8.42 -7.94
CA GLY A 19 -13.31 8.93 -8.58
C GLY A 19 -12.71 7.99 -9.63
N VAL A 20 -11.37 8.00 -9.75
CA VAL A 20 -10.63 7.13 -10.67
C VAL A 20 -9.78 6.13 -9.92
N LYS A 21 -9.93 4.86 -10.28
CA LYS A 21 -9.02 3.78 -9.90
C LYS A 21 -8.08 3.47 -11.05
N THR A 22 -6.80 3.70 -10.86
CA THR A 22 -5.73 3.36 -11.81
C THR A 22 -5.00 2.11 -11.35
N PHE A 23 -5.07 1.06 -12.17
CA PHE A 23 -4.40 -0.21 -11.94
C PHE A 23 -3.09 -0.24 -12.73
N VAL A 24 -1.98 -0.43 -12.01
CA VAL A 24 -0.63 -0.52 -12.55
C VAL A 24 -0.12 -1.94 -12.34
N GLU A 25 -0.21 -2.77 -13.36
CA GLU A 25 0.27 -4.16 -13.37
C GLU A 25 1.69 -4.20 -13.94
N TYR A 26 2.65 -4.72 -13.16
CA TYR A 26 4.07 -4.74 -13.51
C TYR A 26 4.70 -6.15 -13.43
N TYR A 27 3.85 -7.18 -13.43
CA TYR A 27 4.27 -8.57 -13.46
C TYR A 27 5.19 -8.86 -14.67
N GLY A 28 6.37 -9.44 -14.43
CA GLY A 28 7.34 -9.81 -15.47
C GLY A 28 8.37 -8.73 -15.84
N MET A 29 8.33 -7.55 -15.19
CA MET A 29 9.39 -6.55 -15.32
C MET A 29 10.68 -7.01 -14.62
N LYS A 30 11.84 -6.86 -15.27
CA LYS A 30 13.15 -7.23 -14.69
C LYS A 30 13.51 -6.47 -13.39
N LYS A 31 13.01 -5.24 -13.26
CA LYS A 31 13.28 -4.31 -12.14
C LYS A 31 11.98 -3.91 -11.44
N SER A 32 11.08 -4.87 -11.20
CA SER A 32 9.75 -4.61 -10.62
C SER A 32 9.81 -3.95 -9.25
N ASP A 33 10.73 -4.37 -8.38
CA ASP A 33 10.86 -3.81 -7.03
C ASP A 33 11.40 -2.37 -7.05
N GLU A 34 12.46 -2.11 -7.83
CA GLU A 34 12.98 -0.75 -8.07
C GLU A 34 11.90 0.16 -8.65
N PHE A 35 11.11 -0.36 -9.61
CA PHE A 35 10.01 0.37 -10.23
C PHE A 35 8.92 0.73 -9.22
N LYS A 36 8.47 -0.23 -8.40
CA LYS A 36 7.44 -0.03 -7.38
C LYS A 36 7.88 1.01 -6.35
N VAL A 37 9.08 0.86 -5.79
CA VAL A 37 9.64 1.79 -4.80
C VAL A 37 9.73 3.20 -5.40
N LYS A 38 10.19 3.32 -6.64
CA LYS A 38 10.30 4.60 -7.34
C LYS A 38 8.93 5.27 -7.56
N VAL A 39 7.94 4.52 -8.03
CA VAL A 39 6.57 5.05 -8.21
C VAL A 39 6.01 5.53 -6.88
N LEU A 40 6.09 4.74 -5.82
CA LEU A 40 5.57 5.12 -4.50
C LEU A 40 6.28 6.38 -3.98
N ASN A 41 7.61 6.45 -4.08
CA ASN A 41 8.37 7.61 -3.60
C ASN A 41 8.06 8.89 -4.39
N GLU A 42 7.89 8.80 -5.71
CA GLU A 42 7.48 9.95 -6.55
C GLU A 42 6.04 10.39 -6.26
N MET A 43 5.14 9.44 -6.01
CA MET A 43 3.75 9.73 -5.65
C MET A 43 3.64 10.41 -4.28
N ILE A 44 4.42 9.97 -3.28
CA ILE A 44 4.49 10.61 -1.96
C ILE A 44 4.99 12.06 -2.10
N GLY A 45 6.01 12.30 -2.94
CA GLY A 45 6.53 13.65 -3.19
C GLY A 45 7.04 14.33 -1.91
N GLU A 46 6.67 15.59 -1.70
CA GLU A 46 7.01 16.33 -0.47
C GLU A 46 6.02 16.07 0.69
N ASN A 47 4.97 15.31 0.46
CA ASN A 47 3.90 15.11 1.44
C ASN A 47 4.29 14.08 2.50
N LEU A 48 3.54 14.11 3.61
CA LEU A 48 3.48 12.96 4.51
C LEU A 48 2.60 11.87 3.88
N CYS A 49 2.91 10.63 4.24
CA CYS A 49 2.15 9.47 3.84
C CYS A 49 1.93 8.58 5.06
N LEU A 50 0.66 8.34 5.39
CA LEU A 50 0.30 7.31 6.34
C LEU A 50 0.32 5.96 5.62
N ILE A 51 1.23 5.09 6.03
CA ILE A 51 1.29 3.71 5.56
C ILE A 51 0.58 2.82 6.57
N VAL A 52 -0.33 1.97 6.09
CA VAL A 52 -1.07 1.04 6.93
C VAL A 52 -0.80 -0.39 6.50
N LEU A 53 -0.32 -1.18 7.47
CA LEU A 53 -0.28 -2.63 7.41
C LEU A 53 -1.47 -3.18 8.17
N ASP A 54 -2.32 -3.93 7.47
CA ASP A 54 -3.35 -4.75 8.09
C ASP A 54 -2.94 -6.22 8.03
N SER A 55 -2.66 -6.81 9.19
CA SER A 55 -2.21 -8.20 9.26
C SER A 55 -3.27 -9.19 8.77
N ARG A 56 -4.55 -8.78 8.70
CA ARG A 56 -5.61 -9.62 8.13
C ARG A 56 -5.37 -9.89 6.65
N MET A 57 -4.66 -9.00 5.95
CA MET A 57 -4.32 -9.14 4.54
C MET A 57 -3.05 -9.98 4.27
N LEU A 58 -2.25 -10.26 5.31
CA LEU A 58 -1.00 -11.02 5.17
C LEU A 58 -1.23 -12.50 4.85
N TYR A 59 -2.37 -13.06 5.28
CA TYR A 59 -2.63 -14.51 5.21
C TYR A 59 -3.36 -14.98 3.94
N PHE A 60 -3.50 -14.11 2.93
CA PHE A 60 -4.13 -14.46 1.66
C PHE A 60 -3.12 -15.03 0.66
N GLY A 61 -2.94 -16.36 0.67
CA GLY A 61 -2.16 -17.10 -0.33
C GLY A 61 -1.31 -18.22 0.27
N ASN A 62 -0.99 -19.24 -0.54
CA ASN A 62 -0.20 -20.42 -0.13
C ASN A 62 1.32 -20.16 0.04
N GLN A 63 1.77 -18.91 0.08
CA GLN A 63 3.20 -18.58 0.16
C GLN A 63 3.58 -18.14 1.58
N VAL A 64 3.85 -19.14 2.41
CA VAL A 64 4.17 -19.04 3.85
C VAL A 64 5.66 -18.75 4.08
N GLU A 65 6.47 -18.54 3.04
CA GLU A 65 7.93 -18.67 3.22
C GLU A 65 8.59 -17.48 3.92
N HIS A 66 7.98 -16.29 4.01
CA HIS A 66 8.65 -15.11 4.58
C HIS A 66 7.73 -14.09 5.26
N GLU A 67 6.91 -14.52 6.23
CA GLU A 67 6.22 -13.59 7.14
C GLU A 67 7.27 -12.85 8.00
N VAL A 68 7.39 -11.52 7.86
CA VAL A 68 8.10 -10.71 8.85
C VAL A 68 7.19 -10.58 10.07
N PRO A 69 7.66 -10.92 11.28
CA PRO A 69 6.88 -10.72 12.49
C PRO A 69 6.49 -9.25 12.66
N VAL A 70 5.24 -9.01 13.07
CA VAL A 70 4.74 -7.66 13.39
C VAL A 70 5.64 -6.96 14.42
N GLU A 71 6.19 -7.72 15.37
CA GLU A 71 7.11 -7.23 16.39
C GLU A 71 8.41 -6.66 15.80
N GLU A 72 8.96 -7.31 14.77
CA GLU A 72 10.16 -6.85 14.07
C GLU A 72 9.91 -5.52 13.36
N ILE A 73 8.73 -5.36 12.75
CA ILE A 73 8.32 -4.10 12.11
C ILE A 73 8.26 -2.97 13.15
N VAL A 74 7.60 -3.21 14.29
CA VAL A 74 7.46 -2.21 15.35
C VAL A 74 8.81 -1.82 15.94
N GLU A 75 9.70 -2.79 16.15
CA GLU A 75 11.07 -2.53 16.62
C GLU A 75 11.85 -1.66 15.63
N ASN A 76 11.81 -1.99 14.34
CA ASN A 76 12.49 -1.22 13.29
C ASN A 76 11.93 0.19 13.14
N LEU A 77 10.61 0.38 13.27
CA LEU A 77 9.99 1.70 13.30
C LEU A 77 10.48 2.53 14.50
N GLY A 78 10.58 1.91 15.68
CA GLY A 78 11.11 2.53 16.89
C GLY A 78 12.58 2.96 16.75
N ILE A 79 13.44 2.06 16.26
CA ILE A 79 14.86 2.34 15.98
C ILE A 79 14.99 3.47 14.96
N SER A 80 14.15 3.46 13.92
CA SER A 80 14.14 4.46 12.84
C SER A 80 13.52 5.78 13.25
N ARG A 81 12.95 5.90 14.46
CA ARG A 81 12.21 7.07 14.95
C ARG A 81 11.09 7.50 14.00
N ILE A 82 10.38 6.52 13.45
CA ILE A 82 9.20 6.76 12.61
C ILE A 82 7.97 6.75 13.53
N ALA A 83 7.13 7.78 13.44
CA ALA A 83 5.90 7.85 14.22
C ALA A 83 4.93 6.74 13.80
N TYR A 84 4.38 6.00 14.78
CA TYR A 84 3.51 4.87 14.52
C TYR A 84 2.44 4.66 15.60
N LYS A 85 1.36 3.96 15.24
CA LYS A 85 0.37 3.38 16.17
C LYS A 85 0.10 1.93 15.78
N LYS A 86 -0.09 1.07 16.78
CA LYS A 86 -0.46 -0.35 16.65
C LYS A 86 -1.78 -0.59 17.36
N PHE A 87 -2.72 -1.22 16.67
CA PHE A 87 -4.01 -1.66 17.20
C PHE A 87 -4.10 -3.18 17.13
N GLU A 88 -4.62 -3.79 18.19
CA GLU A 88 -4.91 -5.22 18.22
C GLU A 88 -6.39 -5.43 17.87
N ILE A 89 -6.67 -6.14 16.78
CA ILE A 89 -8.03 -6.50 16.38
C ILE A 89 -8.41 -7.79 17.09
N LYS A 90 -9.47 -7.72 17.90
CA LYS A 90 -10.13 -8.91 18.44
C LYS A 90 -10.91 -9.59 17.33
N LYS A 91 -10.37 -10.71 16.83
CA LYS A 91 -10.95 -11.71 15.91
C LYS A 91 -12.28 -11.28 15.25
N VAL A 92 -12.18 -10.60 14.11
CA VAL A 92 -13.32 -10.35 13.21
C VAL A 92 -13.32 -11.44 12.14
N PRO A 93 -14.43 -12.18 11.93
CA PRO A 93 -14.47 -13.32 11.03
C PRO A 93 -14.40 -12.97 9.53
N GLU A 94 -14.62 -11.70 9.16
CA GLU A 94 -14.72 -11.22 7.79
C GLU A 94 -13.97 -9.88 7.62
N VAL A 95 -13.31 -9.70 6.49
CA VAL A 95 -12.64 -8.43 6.11
C VAL A 95 -13.15 -8.04 4.74
N SER A 96 -13.46 -6.75 4.54
CA SER A 96 -13.74 -6.19 3.23
C SER A 96 -12.45 -5.61 2.64
N ILE A 97 -12.18 -5.92 1.37
CA ILE A 97 -11.16 -5.23 0.57
C ILE A 97 -11.83 -4.87 -0.75
N PHE A 98 -11.88 -3.58 -1.10
CA PHE A 98 -12.56 -3.10 -2.32
C PHE A 98 -14.01 -3.59 -2.44
N GLY A 99 -14.76 -3.60 -1.33
CA GLY A 99 -16.14 -4.09 -1.29
C GLY A 99 -16.31 -5.60 -1.44
N MET A 100 -15.22 -6.37 -1.49
CA MET A 100 -15.26 -7.83 -1.47
C MET A 100 -15.06 -8.35 -0.04
N SER A 101 -16.08 -9.01 0.51
CA SER A 101 -15.95 -9.70 1.81
C SER A 101 -15.15 -10.99 1.66
N ILE A 102 -14.07 -11.12 2.43
CA ILE A 102 -13.19 -12.28 2.43
C ILE A 102 -13.29 -13.01 3.77
N LYS A 103 -13.63 -14.31 3.71
CA LYS A 103 -13.68 -15.19 4.88
C LYS A 103 -12.28 -15.73 5.20
N LYS A 104 -11.82 -15.53 6.43
CA LYS A 104 -10.50 -15.99 6.88
C LYS A 104 -10.45 -17.53 6.95
N GLY A 105 -9.37 -18.13 6.47
CA GLY A 105 -9.05 -19.54 6.69
C GLY A 105 -8.80 -19.84 8.18
N THR A 106 -9.13 -21.05 8.63
CA THR A 106 -9.19 -21.48 10.04
C THR A 106 -7.85 -21.58 10.80
N LYS A 107 -6.74 -21.04 10.28
CA LYS A 107 -5.48 -21.02 11.04
C LYS A 107 -5.60 -20.03 12.20
N LYS A 108 -5.49 -20.54 13.42
CA LYS A 108 -5.33 -19.78 14.66
C LYS A 108 -4.08 -18.89 14.56
N ILE A 109 -4.27 -17.66 14.11
CA ILE A 109 -3.42 -16.55 14.55
C ILE A 109 -4.19 -15.94 15.72
N ASP A 110 -3.57 -15.92 16.90
CA ASP A 110 -4.28 -15.57 18.13
C ASP A 110 -4.69 -14.08 18.18
N ARG A 111 -4.07 -13.21 17.36
CA ARG A 111 -4.33 -11.76 17.29
C ARG A 111 -4.03 -11.20 15.90
N ASP A 112 -4.95 -10.40 15.36
CA ASP A 112 -4.68 -9.59 14.17
C ASP A 112 -4.29 -8.17 14.62
N TYR A 113 -3.55 -7.45 13.77
CA TYR A 113 -3.06 -6.11 14.06
C TYR A 113 -3.25 -5.19 12.87
N VAL A 114 -3.51 -3.92 13.18
CA VAL A 114 -3.35 -2.80 12.24
C VAL A 114 -2.21 -1.95 12.74
N ILE A 115 -1.24 -1.67 11.88
CA ILE A 115 -0.11 -0.82 12.19
C ILE A 115 -0.12 0.32 11.19
N GLY A 116 -0.27 1.54 11.69
CA GLY A 116 -0.07 2.75 10.92
C GLY A 116 1.24 3.39 11.28
N PHE A 117 1.95 3.90 10.28
CA PHE A 117 3.16 4.67 10.49
C PHE A 117 3.32 5.74 9.41
N VAL A 118 3.90 6.87 9.78
CA VAL A 118 3.93 8.05 8.92
C VAL A 118 5.34 8.26 8.37
N VAL A 119 5.43 8.37 7.05
CA VAL A 119 6.68 8.57 6.33
C VAL A 119 6.60 9.78 5.41
N ASN A 120 7.76 10.21 4.92
CA ASN A 120 7.93 11.14 3.81
C ASN A 120 8.99 10.57 2.86
N LYS A 121 9.22 11.22 1.72
CA LYS A 121 10.23 10.75 0.75
C LYS A 121 11.65 10.56 1.32
N TYR A 122 12.01 11.25 2.42
CA TYR A 122 13.37 11.19 2.98
C TYR A 122 13.58 9.96 3.87
N ASN A 123 12.55 9.57 4.62
CA ASN A 123 12.59 8.39 5.50
C ASN A 123 11.94 7.15 4.88
N PHE A 124 11.25 7.27 3.74
CA PHE A 124 10.65 6.15 2.99
C PHE A 124 11.63 5.02 2.73
N LYS A 125 12.88 5.33 2.36
CA LYS A 125 13.93 4.33 2.13
C LYS A 125 14.20 3.38 3.32
N ARG A 126 13.82 3.78 4.54
CA ARG A 126 14.01 2.98 5.76
C ARG A 126 13.02 1.82 5.87
N ILE A 127 11.97 1.80 5.05
CA ILE A 127 10.91 0.78 5.07
C ILE A 127 10.81 0.00 3.76
N GLU A 128 11.74 0.20 2.81
CA GLU A 128 11.70 -0.42 1.47
C GLU A 128 11.61 -1.95 1.51
N GLU A 129 12.20 -2.58 2.53
CA GLU A 129 12.11 -4.02 2.73
C GLU A 129 10.66 -4.50 2.92
N TYR A 130 9.81 -3.70 3.58
CA TYR A 130 8.40 -4.01 3.79
C TYR A 130 7.57 -3.72 2.55
N VAL A 131 7.89 -2.64 1.84
CA VAL A 131 7.23 -2.26 0.56
C VAL A 131 7.24 -3.41 -0.43
N ASN A 132 8.34 -4.16 -0.50
CA ASN A 132 8.48 -5.25 -1.46
C ASN A 132 7.91 -6.60 -1.00
N ARG A 133 7.59 -6.74 0.29
CA ARG A 133 7.21 -8.03 0.89
C ARG A 133 5.76 -8.09 1.38
N MET A 134 5.14 -6.94 1.63
CA MET A 134 3.82 -6.87 2.28
C MET A 134 2.80 -6.11 1.47
N ASN A 135 1.54 -6.49 1.59
CA ASN A 135 0.45 -5.66 1.12
C ASN A 135 0.28 -4.47 2.07
N LEU A 136 0.33 -3.26 1.52
CA LEU A 136 0.33 -2.02 2.29
C LEU A 136 -0.59 -1.01 1.63
N TYR A 137 -1.34 -0.28 2.44
CA TYR A 137 -2.03 0.93 2.00
C TYR A 137 -1.13 2.14 2.22
N TYR A 138 -1.21 3.11 1.32
CA TYR A 138 -0.50 4.39 1.37
C TYR A 138 -1.53 5.48 1.20
N PHE A 139 -1.76 6.27 2.24
CA PHE A 139 -2.66 7.41 2.24
C PHE A 139 -1.81 8.67 2.18
N ILE A 140 -1.81 9.35 1.03
CA ILE A 140 -0.97 10.52 0.78
C ILE A 140 -1.70 11.77 1.26
N ASP A 141 -1.08 12.48 2.19
CA ASP A 141 -1.65 13.66 2.80
C ASP A 141 -1.41 14.92 1.96
N ASN A 142 -2.41 15.31 1.20
CA ASN A 142 -2.39 16.57 0.47
C ASN A 142 -2.95 17.76 1.26
N ALA A 143 -3.48 17.52 2.47
CA ALA A 143 -4.02 18.58 3.33
C ALA A 143 -2.94 19.23 4.22
N GLY A 144 -1.75 18.64 4.30
CA GLY A 144 -0.63 19.16 5.09
C GLY A 144 -0.83 18.97 6.61
N LEU A 145 -1.47 17.86 6.98
CA LEU A 145 -1.64 17.39 8.34
C LEU A 145 -0.29 16.98 8.97
N GLY A 146 -0.24 17.03 10.30
CA GLY A 146 0.90 16.51 11.05
C GLY A 146 0.90 14.99 11.18
N GLU A 147 2.04 14.42 11.59
CA GLU A 147 2.17 12.97 11.86
C GLU A 147 1.12 12.48 12.89
N GLU A 148 0.88 13.27 13.94
CA GLU A 148 -0.10 12.94 14.99
C GLU A 148 -1.54 12.90 14.46
N ASP A 149 -1.91 13.86 13.60
CA ASP A 149 -3.25 13.95 13.01
C ASP A 149 -3.52 12.76 12.07
N LEU A 150 -2.53 12.37 11.26
CA LEU A 150 -2.63 11.20 10.40
C LEU A 150 -2.79 9.91 11.22
N LEU A 151 -2.03 9.77 12.30
CA LEU A 151 -2.18 8.64 13.22
C LEU A 151 -3.50 8.69 14.00
N GLN A 152 -4.08 9.88 14.20
CA GLN A 152 -5.39 10.04 14.82
C GLN A 152 -6.52 9.58 13.88
N LYS A 153 -6.46 9.94 12.59
CA LYS A 153 -7.37 9.40 11.57
C LYS A 153 -7.39 7.88 11.54
N LEU A 154 -6.22 7.25 11.65
CA LEU A 154 -6.15 5.80 11.77
C LEU A 154 -6.82 5.28 13.05
N SER A 155 -6.60 5.93 14.19
CA SER A 155 -7.27 5.54 15.45
C SER A 155 -8.79 5.53 15.34
N GLU A 156 -9.35 6.41 14.52
CA GLU A 156 -10.80 6.54 14.33
C GLU A 156 -11.35 5.50 13.34
N ASN A 157 -10.52 5.01 12.41
CA ASN A 157 -10.98 4.20 11.27
C ASN A 157 -10.29 2.82 11.14
N TYR A 158 -9.48 2.37 12.11
CA TYR A 158 -8.65 1.16 11.97
C TYR A 158 -9.44 -0.13 11.69
N GLU A 159 -10.73 -0.19 12.02
CA GLU A 159 -11.58 -1.36 11.76
C GLU A 159 -12.01 -1.44 10.27
N GLU A 160 -12.21 -0.29 9.63
CA GLU A 160 -12.74 -0.09 8.28
C GLU A 160 -11.79 0.80 7.45
N ILE A 161 -10.61 0.27 7.10
CA ILE A 161 -9.58 1.01 6.36
C ILE A 161 -10.09 1.55 5.01
N ASP A 162 -10.98 0.82 4.34
CA ASP A 162 -11.61 1.24 3.07
C ASP A 162 -12.44 2.53 3.23
N GLU A 163 -13.01 2.82 4.41
CA GLU A 163 -13.75 4.06 4.66
C GLU A 163 -12.80 5.25 4.83
N MET A 164 -11.62 5.01 5.41
CA MET A 164 -10.58 6.02 5.57
C MET A 164 -10.12 6.58 4.22
N SER A 165 -10.14 5.77 3.16
CA SER A 165 -9.79 6.17 1.79
C SER A 165 -10.57 7.39 1.29
N LYS A 166 -11.83 7.55 1.70
CA LYS A 166 -12.68 8.69 1.28
C LYS A 166 -12.19 10.03 1.81
N GLU A 167 -11.39 10.03 2.88
CA GLU A 167 -10.83 11.24 3.48
C GLU A 167 -9.50 11.66 2.85
N PHE A 168 -8.91 10.80 2.01
CA PHE A 168 -7.63 11.04 1.37
C PHE A 168 -7.79 11.23 -0.13
N TYR A 169 -7.17 12.29 -0.63
CA TYR A 169 -7.17 12.64 -2.05
C TYR A 169 -6.50 11.59 -2.93
N CYS A 170 -5.50 10.88 -2.40
CA CYS A 170 -4.82 9.79 -3.08
C CYS A 170 -4.52 8.65 -2.13
N GLU A 171 -5.04 7.48 -2.47
CA GLU A 171 -4.80 6.21 -1.81
C GLU A 171 -4.10 5.28 -2.79
N ILE A 172 -3.06 4.57 -2.32
CA ILE A 172 -2.43 3.49 -3.09
C ILE A 172 -2.52 2.22 -2.28
N PHE A 173 -3.09 1.17 -2.87
CA PHE A 173 -2.95 -0.18 -2.37
C PHE A 173 -1.86 -0.91 -3.15
N ASN A 174 -0.80 -1.31 -2.43
CA ASN A 174 0.25 -2.15 -2.97
C ASN A 174 -0.11 -3.63 -2.80
N ASN A 175 -0.45 -4.28 -3.91
CA ASN A 175 -0.75 -5.70 -3.94
C ASN A 175 0.47 -6.48 -4.46
N ASN A 176 1.34 -6.88 -3.54
CA ASN A 176 2.54 -7.66 -3.86
C ASN A 176 2.19 -9.06 -4.39
N TYR A 177 1.04 -9.63 -4.03
CA TYR A 177 0.63 -10.97 -4.46
C TYR A 177 0.50 -11.10 -5.98
N ILE A 178 0.03 -10.05 -6.66
CA ILE A 178 -0.15 -10.03 -8.11
C ILE A 178 0.73 -8.97 -8.82
N SER A 179 1.70 -8.38 -8.12
CA SER A 179 2.57 -7.33 -8.67
C SER A 179 1.75 -6.18 -9.29
N GLN A 180 0.87 -5.58 -8.48
CA GLN A 180 -0.04 -4.51 -8.90
C GLN A 180 -0.06 -3.37 -7.87
N LEU A 181 -0.08 -2.13 -8.34
CA LEU A 181 -0.54 -0.98 -7.55
C LEU A 181 -1.96 -0.63 -8.00
N VAL A 182 -2.85 -0.41 -7.04
CA VAL A 182 -4.18 0.17 -7.28
C VAL A 182 -4.15 1.57 -6.68
N ILE A 183 -4.29 2.59 -7.52
CA ILE A 183 -4.19 3.99 -7.12
C ILE A 183 -5.59 4.60 -7.27
N SER A 184 -6.22 4.93 -6.14
CA SER A 184 -7.49 5.65 -6.10
C SER A 184 -7.19 7.15 -5.97
N SER A 185 -7.85 7.98 -6.77
CA SER A 185 -7.71 9.43 -6.71
C SER A 185 -8.92 10.15 -7.30
N GLU A 186 -9.03 11.45 -7.05
CA GLU A 186 -9.94 12.31 -7.81
C GLU A 186 -9.60 12.34 -9.31
N ASN A 187 -10.61 12.60 -10.15
CA ASN A 187 -10.53 12.57 -11.62
C ASN A 187 -9.38 13.41 -12.20
N GLU A 188 -9.14 14.59 -11.64
CA GLU A 188 -8.12 15.52 -12.14
C GLU A 188 -6.68 14.99 -12.03
N ASN A 189 -6.44 13.97 -11.20
CA ASN A 189 -5.10 13.40 -10.97
C ASN A 189 -4.76 12.20 -11.84
N ALA A 190 -5.76 11.60 -12.49
CA ALA A 190 -5.59 10.35 -13.22
C ALA A 190 -4.50 10.46 -14.30
N MET A 191 -4.37 11.63 -14.94
CA MET A 191 -3.32 11.89 -15.94
C MET A 191 -1.94 11.99 -15.29
N ALA A 192 -1.80 12.76 -14.21
CA ALA A 192 -0.54 12.92 -13.49
C ALA A 192 -0.01 11.59 -12.93
N ILE A 193 -0.90 10.71 -12.47
CA ILE A 193 -0.57 9.34 -12.03
C ILE A 193 0.03 8.54 -13.20
N LYS A 194 -0.64 8.54 -14.35
CA LYS A 194 -0.15 7.82 -15.55
C LYS A 194 1.19 8.35 -16.04
N GLU A 195 1.39 9.66 -16.02
CA GLU A 195 2.64 10.30 -16.39
C GLU A 195 3.77 9.91 -15.44
N THR A 196 3.51 9.93 -14.13
CA THR A 196 4.47 9.52 -13.10
C THR A 196 4.88 8.07 -13.28
N VAL A 197 3.92 7.18 -13.45
CA VAL A 197 4.13 5.74 -13.73
C VAL A 197 4.94 5.55 -15.03
N GLY A 198 4.58 6.26 -16.09
CA GLY A 198 5.27 6.20 -17.38
C GLY A 198 6.73 6.66 -17.31
N ARG A 199 6.99 7.78 -16.63
CA ARG A 199 8.33 8.34 -16.39
C ARG A 199 9.18 7.37 -15.56
N CYS A 200 8.65 6.86 -14.45
CA CYS A 200 9.37 5.89 -13.61
C CYS A 200 9.78 4.64 -14.40
N HIS A 201 8.91 4.16 -15.29
CA HIS A 201 9.22 3.02 -16.14
C HIS A 201 10.26 3.33 -17.21
N SER A 202 10.23 4.51 -17.84
CA SER A 202 11.20 4.86 -18.89
C SER A 202 12.62 5.03 -18.34
N GLU A 203 12.77 5.52 -17.12
CA GLU A 203 14.08 5.72 -16.47
C GLU A 203 14.75 4.40 -16.02
N LEU A 204 14.00 3.30 -15.96
CA LEU A 204 14.47 1.99 -15.52
C LEU A 204 14.70 0.98 -16.66
N LYS A 205 14.47 1.40 -17.91
CA LYS A 205 14.78 0.62 -19.12
C LYS A 205 16.25 0.73 -19.50
#